data_AF-A0A401X798-F1
#
_entry.id   AF-A0A401X798-F1
#
_cell.length_a   1.000
_cell.length_b   1.000
_cell.length_c   1.000
_cell.angle_alpha   90.00
_cell.angle_beta   90.00
_cell.angle_gamma   90.00
#
_symmetry.space_group_name_H-M   'P 1'
#
loop_
_entity.id
_entity.type
_entity.pdbx_description
1 polymer ?
#
loop_
_entity_poly.entity_id
_entity_poly.type
_entity_poly.pdbx_seq_one_letter_code
_entity_poly.pdbx_strand_id
1 'polypeptide(L)'
;MSEIDSSSLSPIRKYLESCWADWKSRNWSEERQKHSPLSASMCRLSSVFVVELMHRAGHKEWKVAGGYAKPTMFDTDVIRSARIRGRSGGFRNAGGRFHDHNWATDGLHIIDFTADQFGCAPTILVVPETDERFVPNFKSLRHTRIDCDSALL
;
A
#
# COMPACT_ATOMS: atom_id res chain seq x y z
N MET A 1 -8.35 6.88 -21.11
CA MET A 1 -7.59 7.63 -20.09
C MET A 1 -6.25 7.94 -20.70
N SER A 2 -5.79 9.20 -20.67
CA SER A 2 -4.38 9.50 -20.91
C SER A 2 -3.56 8.58 -20.00
N GLU A 3 -2.54 7.91 -20.55
CA GLU A 3 -1.70 6.97 -19.80
C GLU A 3 -1.21 7.66 -18.52
N ILE A 4 -1.70 7.22 -17.37
CA ILE A 4 -1.10 7.58 -16.09
C ILE A 4 0.24 6.86 -16.08
N ASP A 5 1.29 7.53 -16.55
CA ASP A 5 2.64 7.00 -16.48
C ASP A 5 3.30 7.42 -15.16
N SER A 6 4.36 6.71 -14.78
CA SER A 6 5.11 6.98 -13.55
C SER A 6 5.68 8.41 -13.47
N SER A 7 5.91 9.08 -14.61
CA SER A 7 6.45 10.44 -14.62
C SER A 7 5.42 11.47 -14.15
N SER A 8 4.16 11.31 -14.57
CA SER A 8 3.04 12.18 -14.16
C SER A 8 2.79 12.15 -12.65
N LEU A 9 3.10 11.02 -12.01
CA LEU A 9 2.93 10.79 -10.57
C LEU A 9 4.15 11.20 -9.73
N SER A 10 5.26 11.61 -10.35
CA SER A 10 6.49 11.98 -9.64
C SER A 10 6.32 13.13 -8.63
N PRO A 11 5.55 14.20 -8.91
CA PRO A 11 5.28 15.24 -7.91
C PRO A 11 4.55 14.70 -6.67
N ILE A 12 3.64 13.74 -6.84
CA ILE A 12 2.90 13.10 -5.75
C ILE A 12 3.85 12.26 -4.89
N ARG A 13 4.74 11.49 -5.51
CA ARG A 13 5.79 10.74 -4.79
C ARG A 13 6.67 11.66 -3.96
N LYS A 14 7.13 12.79 -4.52
CA LYS A 14 7.96 13.76 -3.80
C LYS A 14 7.25 14.36 -2.59
N TYR A 15 5.96 14.67 -2.73
CA TYR A 15 5.14 15.13 -1.59
C TYR A 15 5.06 14.06 -0.50
N LEU A 16 4.75 12.82 -0.87
CA LEU A 16 4.71 11.69 0.05
C LEU A 16 6.05 11.46 0.76
N GLU A 17 7.18 11.54 0.05
CA GLU A 17 8.52 11.40 0.63
C GLU A 17 8.79 12.44 1.72
N SER A 18 8.41 13.70 1.51
CA SER A 18 8.51 14.75 2.53
C SER A 18 7.67 14.41 3.77
N CYS A 19 6.43 13.95 3.57
CA CYS A 19 5.57 13.54 4.69
C CYS A 19 6.13 12.32 5.44
N TRP A 20 6.70 11.34 4.74
CA TRP A 20 7.30 10.17 5.35
C TRP A 20 8.56 10.52 6.15
N ALA A 21 9.40 11.41 5.63
CA ALA A 21 10.59 11.89 6.32
C ALA A 21 10.23 12.59 7.63
N ASP A 22 9.25 13.49 7.59
CA ASP A 22 8.75 14.19 8.78
C ASP A 22 8.08 13.25 9.79
N TRP A 23 7.29 12.29 9.34
CA TRP A 23 6.69 11.31 10.25
C TRP A 23 7.75 10.41 10.88
N LYS A 24 8.75 9.96 10.12
CA LYS A 24 9.81 9.07 10.61
C LYS A 24 10.74 9.77 11.59
N SER A 25 11.09 11.04 11.36
CA SER A 25 11.93 11.79 12.30
C SER A 25 11.30 11.89 13.69
N ARG A 26 9.97 11.92 13.77
CA ARG A 26 9.19 11.98 15.02
C ARG A 26 8.93 10.63 15.67
N ASN A 27 8.92 9.53 14.91
CA ASN A 27 8.43 8.23 15.38
C ASN A 27 9.49 7.11 15.41
N TRP A 28 10.60 7.26 14.69
CA TRP A 28 11.62 6.22 14.54
C TRP A 28 12.95 6.68 15.12
N SER A 29 13.73 5.75 15.70
CA SER A 29 15.12 6.02 16.04
C SER A 29 15.96 6.31 14.79
N GLU A 30 17.00 7.12 14.94
CA GLU A 30 17.94 7.44 13.86
C GLU A 30 18.52 6.17 13.21
N GLU A 31 18.84 5.17 14.04
CA GLU A 31 19.39 3.90 13.57
C GLU A 31 18.41 3.13 12.66
N ARG A 32 17.11 3.14 13.00
CA ARG A 32 16.08 2.52 12.16
C ARG A 32 15.90 3.28 10.85
N GLN A 33 15.96 4.62 10.89
CA GLN A 33 15.85 5.47 9.70
C GLN A 33 17.01 5.21 8.73
N LYS A 34 18.24 5.09 9.22
CA LYS A 34 19.44 4.84 8.42
C LYS A 34 19.40 3.52 7.63
N HIS A 35 18.76 2.48 8.19
CA HIS A 35 18.75 1.13 7.63
C HIS A 35 17.47 0.77 6.87
N SER A 36 16.57 1.73 6.66
CA SER A 36 15.28 1.47 6.01
C SER A 36 15.06 2.42 4.83
N PRO A 37 14.52 1.95 3.70
CA PRO A 37 14.03 2.85 2.65
C PRO A 37 13.02 3.86 3.20
N LEU A 38 12.94 5.05 2.59
CA LEU A 38 12.05 6.11 3.06
C LEU A 38 10.57 5.70 3.00
N SER A 39 10.20 4.84 2.05
CA SER A 39 8.86 4.25 1.91
C SER A 39 8.54 3.13 2.92
N ALA A 40 9.52 2.64 3.68
CA ALA A 40 9.31 1.51 4.59
C ALA A 40 8.22 1.78 5.62
N SER A 41 7.28 0.85 5.75
CA SER A 41 6.09 0.94 6.61
C SER A 41 5.13 2.09 6.29
N MET A 42 5.21 2.68 5.09
CA MET A 42 4.34 3.79 4.67
C MET A 42 3.21 3.35 3.71
N CYS A 43 3.12 2.07 3.36
CA CYS A 43 2.22 1.56 2.32
C CYS A 43 0.74 1.88 2.57
N ARG A 44 0.26 1.66 3.80
CA ARG A 44 -1.15 1.89 4.14
C ARG A 44 -1.53 3.37 4.03
N LEU A 45 -0.78 4.26 4.66
CA LEU A 45 -1.06 5.70 4.64
C LEU A 45 -0.95 6.27 3.22
N SER A 46 0.06 5.86 2.47
CA SER A 46 0.25 6.28 1.08
C SER A 46 -0.89 5.80 0.18
N SER A 47 -1.34 4.55 0.35
CA SER A 47 -2.46 4.01 -0.42
C SER A 47 -3.76 4.77 -0.15
N VAL A 48 -4.05 5.12 1.11
CA VAL A 48 -5.25 5.89 1.43
C VAL A 48 -5.17 7.30 0.86
N PHE A 49 -4.01 7.96 0.97
CA PHE A 49 -3.80 9.28 0.36
C PHE A 49 -4.09 9.27 -1.15
N VAL A 50 -3.59 8.27 -1.87
CA VAL A 50 -3.83 8.14 -3.32
C VAL A 50 -5.29 7.93 -3.63
N VAL A 51 -5.97 7.05 -2.89
CA VAL A 51 -7.41 6.81 -3.06
C VAL A 51 -8.20 8.10 -2.84
N GLU A 52 -7.91 8.85 -1.77
CA GLU A 52 -8.56 10.13 -1.49
C GLU A 52 -8.29 11.17 -2.59
N LEU A 53 -7.06 11.22 -3.12
CA LEU A 53 -6.73 12.09 -4.25
C LEU A 53 -7.53 11.74 -5.50
N MET A 54 -7.61 10.46 -5.84
CA MET A 54 -8.41 9.97 -6.98
C MET A 54 -9.89 10.27 -6.78
N HIS A 55 -10.40 10.08 -5.56
CA HIS A 55 -11.79 10.39 -5.22
C HIS A 55 -12.10 11.87 -5.38
N ARG A 56 -11.18 12.77 -4.99
CA ARG A 56 -11.33 14.22 -5.20
C ARG A 56 -11.27 14.62 -6.66
N ALA A 57 -10.54 13.86 -7.48
CA ALA A 57 -10.52 14.01 -8.93
C ALA A 57 -11.76 13.41 -9.64
N GLY A 58 -12.71 12.83 -8.89
CA GLY A 58 -13.96 12.28 -9.43
C GLY A 58 -13.93 10.77 -9.70
N HIS A 59 -12.80 10.10 -9.48
CA HIS A 59 -12.61 8.67 -9.69
C HIS A 59 -12.96 7.86 -8.43
N LYS A 60 -14.26 7.64 -8.19
CA LYS A 60 -14.78 7.01 -6.96
C LYS A 60 -14.58 5.49 -6.88
N GLU A 61 -14.20 4.87 -7.98
CA GLU A 61 -13.93 3.43 -8.11
C GLU A 61 -12.66 3.00 -7.37
N TRP A 62 -11.74 3.93 -7.11
CA TRP A 62 -10.48 3.63 -6.43
C TRP A 62 -10.70 3.20 -4.99
N LYS A 63 -9.92 2.22 -4.53
CA LYS A 63 -9.97 1.69 -3.17
C LYS A 63 -8.61 1.19 -2.73
N VAL A 64 -8.45 1.02 -1.42
CA VAL A 64 -7.28 0.35 -0.86
C VAL A 64 -7.49 -1.17 -0.92
N ALA A 65 -6.51 -1.86 -1.50
CA ALA A 65 -6.36 -3.31 -1.42
C ALA A 65 -5.09 -3.65 -0.61
N GLY A 66 -4.91 -4.92 -0.30
CA GLY A 66 -3.71 -5.38 0.38
C GLY A 66 -3.71 -6.87 0.67
N GLY A 67 -2.59 -7.33 1.21
CA GLY A 67 -2.48 -8.66 1.76
C GLY A 67 -1.43 -8.82 2.84
N TYR A 68 -1.51 -9.94 3.55
CA TYR A 68 -0.58 -10.40 4.56
C TYR A 68 0.25 -11.57 4.04
N ALA A 69 1.57 -11.50 4.23
CA ALA A 69 2.54 -12.50 3.79
C ALA A 69 2.35 -13.85 4.47
N LYS A 70 1.91 -13.84 5.73
CA LYS A 70 1.55 -15.05 6.46
C LYS A 70 0.03 -15.19 6.46
N PRO A 71 -0.52 -16.40 6.26
CA PRO A 71 -1.92 -16.66 6.58
C PRO A 71 -2.10 -16.33 8.06
N THR A 72 -2.77 -15.23 8.37
CA THR A 72 -3.00 -14.85 9.76
C THR A 72 -3.98 -15.88 10.34
N MET A 73 -3.55 -16.59 11.39
CA MET A 73 -4.45 -17.35 12.28
C MET A 73 -5.36 -16.42 13.11
N PHE A 74 -5.39 -15.11 12.81
CA PHE A 74 -6.01 -14.07 13.64
C PHE A 74 -7.36 -13.58 13.10
N ASP A 75 -8.05 -14.36 12.28
CA ASP A 75 -9.50 -14.18 12.07
C ASP A 75 -10.24 -15.19 12.96
N THR A 76 -10.17 -14.98 14.27
CA THR A 76 -10.56 -15.97 15.29
C THR A 76 -12.06 -16.23 15.41
N ASP A 77 -12.94 -15.53 14.68
CA ASP A 77 -14.38 -15.78 14.75
C ASP A 77 -15.00 -16.35 13.46
N VAL A 78 -14.32 -16.26 12.31
CA VAL A 78 -14.86 -16.79 11.02
C VAL A 78 -14.16 -18.09 10.58
N ILE A 79 -12.91 -18.32 10.99
CA ILE A 79 -12.11 -19.45 10.47
C ILE A 79 -12.24 -20.71 11.33
N ARG A 80 -12.84 -20.64 12.52
CA ARG A 80 -12.95 -21.84 13.39
C ARG A 80 -13.88 -22.92 12.82
N SER A 81 -14.80 -22.57 11.91
CA SER A 81 -15.71 -23.51 11.25
C SER A 81 -15.29 -23.91 9.82
N ALA A 82 -14.25 -23.28 9.26
CA ALA A 82 -13.80 -23.55 7.90
C ALA A 82 -12.27 -23.73 7.87
N ARG A 83 -11.80 -24.97 7.67
CA ARG A 83 -10.39 -25.35 7.43
C ARG A 83 -9.85 -24.75 6.10
N ILE A 84 -9.96 -23.44 5.89
CA ILE A 84 -9.40 -22.76 4.74
C ILE A 84 -7.96 -22.41 5.11
N ARG A 85 -7.00 -23.16 4.58
CA ARG A 85 -5.60 -22.72 4.55
C ARG A 85 -5.57 -21.39 3.79
N GLY A 86 -5.47 -20.27 4.52
CA GLY A 86 -5.31 -18.97 3.88
C GLY A 86 -4.09 -19.00 2.96
N ARG A 87 -4.22 -18.48 1.74
CA ARG A 87 -3.06 -18.28 0.85
C ARG A 87 -2.30 -17.03 1.31
N SER A 88 -0.97 -17.08 1.29
CA SER A 88 -0.13 -15.89 1.43
C SER A 88 -0.50 -14.85 0.37
N GLY A 89 -0.40 -13.58 0.75
CA GLY A 89 -0.68 -12.43 -0.12
C GLY A 89 0.20 -11.25 0.26
N GLY A 90 -0.15 -10.07 -0.25
CA GLY A 90 0.64 -8.84 -0.14
C GLY A 90 1.46 -8.59 -1.41
N PHE A 91 2.66 -8.05 -1.25
CA PHE A 91 3.59 -7.81 -2.37
C PHE A 91 4.65 -8.91 -2.46
N ARG A 92 4.79 -9.53 -3.63
CA ARG A 92 5.79 -10.55 -3.95
C ARG A 92 7.02 -9.87 -4.57
N ASN A 93 8.13 -9.87 -3.85
CA ASN A 93 9.38 -9.31 -4.36
C ASN A 93 10.05 -10.22 -5.40
N ALA A 94 11.15 -9.76 -6.00
CA ALA A 94 11.90 -10.52 -7.02
C ALA A 94 12.43 -11.88 -6.52
N GLY A 95 12.63 -12.04 -5.21
CA GLY A 95 13.00 -13.32 -4.59
C GLY A 95 11.82 -14.26 -4.34
N GLY A 96 10.62 -13.94 -4.81
CA GLY A 96 9.41 -14.75 -4.63
C GLY A 96 8.81 -14.70 -3.23
N ARG A 97 9.34 -13.85 -2.34
CA ARG A 97 8.84 -13.71 -0.96
C ARG A 97 7.72 -12.69 -0.89
N PHE A 98 6.63 -13.05 -0.20
CA PHE A 98 5.56 -12.13 0.15
C PHE A 98 5.93 -11.24 1.34
N HIS A 99 5.44 -10.00 1.28
CA HIS A 99 5.49 -9.01 2.35
C HIS A 99 4.11 -8.41 2.57
N ASP A 100 3.76 -8.15 3.83
CA ASP A 100 2.53 -7.44 4.18
C ASP A 100 2.52 -6.09 3.47
N HIS A 101 1.45 -5.82 2.71
CA HIS A 101 1.43 -4.65 1.84
C HIS A 101 0.04 -4.14 1.52
N ASN A 102 -0.03 -2.84 1.25
CA ASN A 102 -1.22 -2.12 0.80
C ASN A 102 -0.93 -1.36 -0.48
N TRP A 103 -1.91 -1.28 -1.37
CA TRP A 103 -1.85 -0.52 -2.62
C TRP A 103 -3.22 0.10 -2.95
N ALA A 104 -3.23 1.06 -3.87
CA ALA A 104 -4.44 1.64 -4.42
C ALA A 104 -4.81 0.92 -5.73
N THR A 105 -6.11 0.68 -5.96
CA THR A 105 -6.62 0.03 -7.17
C THR A 105 -8.01 0.52 -7.54
N ASP A 106 -8.31 0.63 -8.84
CA ASP A 106 -9.67 0.81 -9.39
C ASP A 106 -10.33 -0.51 -9.80
N GLY A 107 -9.64 -1.65 -9.66
CA GLY A 107 -10.03 -2.97 -10.12
C GLY A 107 -9.56 -3.33 -11.54
N LEU A 108 -8.89 -2.40 -12.22
CA LEU A 108 -8.25 -2.59 -13.54
C LEU A 108 -6.75 -2.28 -13.50
N HIS A 109 -6.36 -1.32 -12.66
CA HIS A 109 -5.02 -0.79 -12.47
C HIS A 109 -4.66 -0.73 -10.99
N ILE A 110 -3.37 -0.85 -10.72
CA ILE A 110 -2.74 -0.67 -9.41
C ILE A 110 -1.84 0.56 -9.47
N ILE A 111 -1.91 1.38 -8.42
CA ILE A 111 -0.90 2.39 -8.13
C ILE A 111 -0.26 2.07 -6.78
N ASP A 112 1.07 1.96 -6.79
CA ASP A 112 1.85 1.75 -5.59
C ASP A 112 3.08 2.66 -5.58
N PHE A 113 3.13 3.51 -4.56
CA PHE A 113 4.25 4.40 -4.28
C PHE A 113 5.22 3.82 -3.28
N THR A 114 5.16 2.55 -2.90
CA THR A 114 5.94 2.03 -1.76
C THR A 114 6.55 0.65 -2.00
N ALA A 115 6.44 0.11 -3.22
CA ALA A 115 7.07 -1.16 -3.59
C ALA A 115 8.60 -1.15 -3.46
N ASP A 116 9.23 0.02 -3.53
CA ASP A 116 10.67 0.20 -3.36
C ASP A 116 11.17 -0.24 -1.98
N GLN A 117 10.30 -0.27 -0.96
CA GLN A 117 10.65 -0.80 0.36
C GLN A 117 11.01 -2.30 0.33
N PHE A 118 10.66 -3.00 -0.75
CA PHE A 118 10.99 -4.41 -0.98
C PHE A 118 12.07 -4.62 -2.05
N GLY A 119 12.79 -3.56 -2.43
CA GLY A 119 13.82 -3.57 -3.46
C GLY A 119 13.27 -3.54 -4.88
N CYS A 120 12.02 -3.13 -5.09
CA CYS A 120 11.43 -2.98 -6.41
C CYS A 120 11.82 -1.64 -7.06
N ALA A 121 12.12 -1.66 -8.35
CA ALA A 121 12.21 -0.47 -9.20
C ALA A 121 11.25 -0.64 -10.39
N PRO A 122 10.62 0.45 -10.90
CA PRO A 122 10.71 1.84 -10.43
C PRO A 122 10.01 2.09 -9.07
N THR A 123 10.26 3.26 -8.47
CA THR A 123 9.70 3.67 -7.15
C THR A 123 8.20 3.99 -7.17
N ILE A 124 7.64 4.17 -8.37
CA ILE A 124 6.21 4.32 -8.62
C ILE A 124 5.82 3.21 -9.58
N LEU A 125 4.95 2.32 -9.14
CA LEU A 125 4.36 1.30 -9.99
C LEU A 125 2.96 1.75 -10.40
N VAL A 126 2.74 1.78 -11.72
CA VAL A 126 1.41 1.84 -12.33
C VAL A 126 1.31 0.62 -13.23
N VAL A 127 0.52 -0.36 -12.82
CA VAL A 127 0.47 -1.68 -13.48
C VAL A 127 -0.98 -2.17 -13.59
N PRO A 128 -1.27 -3.15 -14.46
CA PRO A 128 -2.58 -3.80 -14.47
C PRO A 128 -2.88 -4.51 -13.15
N GLU A 129 -4.15 -4.62 -12.77
CA GLU A 129 -4.60 -5.38 -11.58
C GLU A 129 -4.19 -6.86 -11.63
N THR A 130 -3.87 -7.38 -12.82
CA THR A 130 -3.38 -8.76 -13.02
C THR A 130 -1.90 -8.94 -12.72
N ASP A 131 -1.18 -7.90 -12.28
CA ASP A 131 0.24 -8.00 -11.93
C ASP A 131 0.41 -8.97 -10.73
N GLU A 132 1.06 -10.11 -11.00
CA GLU A 132 1.17 -11.19 -10.02
C GLU A 132 2.00 -10.85 -8.78
N ARG A 133 2.69 -9.70 -8.78
CA ARG A 133 3.37 -9.21 -7.57
C ARG A 133 2.37 -8.81 -6.50
N PHE A 134 1.15 -8.42 -6.88
CA PHE A 134 0.12 -7.94 -5.97
C PHE A 134 -0.94 -9.03 -5.77
N VAL A 135 -0.99 -9.61 -4.57
CA VAL A 135 -1.93 -10.70 -4.26
C VAL A 135 -2.81 -10.29 -3.07
N PRO A 136 -4.07 -9.88 -3.29
CA PRO A 136 -4.94 -9.51 -2.20
C PRO A 136 -5.39 -10.76 -1.44
N ASN A 137 -5.31 -10.74 -0.11
CA ASN A 137 -5.79 -11.85 0.73
C ASN A 137 -6.52 -11.43 2.02
N PHE A 138 -6.88 -10.14 2.17
CA PHE A 138 -7.89 -9.71 3.13
C PHE A 138 -9.00 -8.94 2.40
N LYS A 139 -10.25 -9.02 2.91
CA LYS A 139 -11.37 -8.26 2.35
C LYS A 139 -11.11 -6.77 2.56
N SER A 140 -11.15 -6.00 1.47
CA SER A 140 -11.06 -4.54 1.48
C SER A 140 -11.84 -3.96 2.67
N LEU A 141 -11.15 -3.17 3.50
CA LEU A 141 -11.80 -2.41 4.56
C LEU A 141 -12.75 -1.42 3.88
N ARG A 142 -14.02 -1.79 3.77
CA ARG A 142 -15.08 -0.85 3.42
C ARG A 142 -15.07 0.23 4.51
N HIS A 143 -14.82 1.48 4.12
CA HIS A 143 -15.02 2.66 4.94
C HIS A 143 -14.23 2.71 6.26
N THR A 144 -12.90 2.63 6.23
CA THR A 144 -12.18 3.43 7.23
C THR A 144 -12.17 4.86 6.70
N ARG A 145 -13.17 5.65 7.08
CA ARG A 145 -13.00 7.12 7.13
C ARG A 145 -11.70 7.33 7.91
N ILE A 146 -10.66 7.81 7.24
CA ILE A 146 -9.61 8.50 7.97
C ILE A 146 -10.28 9.81 8.37
N ASP A 147 -10.68 9.90 9.62
CA ASP A 147 -10.88 11.21 10.23
C ASP A 147 -9.50 11.88 10.19
N CYS A 148 -9.31 12.77 9.21
CA CYS A 148 -8.08 13.56 9.05
C CYS A 148 -7.84 14.54 10.21
N ASP A 149 -8.69 14.53 11.25
CA ASP A 149 -8.64 15.45 12.37
C ASP A 149 -7.80 14.97 13.55
N SER A 150 -7.15 13.80 13.47
CA SER A 150 -6.35 13.27 14.59
C SER A 150 -4.84 13.15 14.33
N ALA A 151 -4.34 13.62 13.18
CA ALA A 151 -2.91 13.58 12.85
C ALA A 151 -2.26 14.98 12.76
N LEU A 152 -2.97 16.02 13.19
CA LEU A 152 -2.45 17.37 13.42
C LEU A 152 -2.49 17.72 14.92
N LEU A 153 -1.89 16.88 15.77
CA LEU A 153 -1.40 17.26 17.10
C LEU A 153 -0.10 16.50 17.39
#